data_AF-A0A498LA70-F1
#
_entry.id   AF-A0A498LA70-F1
#
_cell.length_a   1.000
_cell.length_b   1.000
_cell.length_c   1.000
_cell.angle_alpha   90.00
_cell.angle_beta   90.00
_cell.angle_gamma   90.00
#
_symmetry.space_group_name_H-M   'P 1'
#
loop_
_entity.id
_entity.type
_entity.pdbx_description
1 polymer ?
#
loop_
_entity_poly.entity_id
_entity_poly.type
_entity_poly.pdbx_seq_one_letter_code
_entity_poly.pdbx_strand_id
1 'polypeptide(L)'
;MAKFVLAGKADCPYYAKAELLADVLQRNLPDFHIHKICVHPKVWEKWLEDTCASNDWKHSSSPIIWRELIDRGGKGMLLGGFSDFLEHAQGYYGITSDMNTDLMLKIAEENGQTKELCMEEEIHRHICMTFNLRKPSFSALNPVCYSLIPQLFTPGLYPGLPTFSLHLMDADGSEEMLQGLKMETEDLALHQLHEVTVHSDHAQAFQEAHFIIFLDDLQPMCGSNDEKDDKDHMISQVAERFHCYGQLIEANARKDVRVIVAGDSFVNLKCSLLIENAPSVDPHNFVAMTTQLEYEVKTQLAQKLSVKTAGQFGIPAGLVFSMPVSFSGGCWSVRTDVTVTDELKQKLNACADELKMERDIAARILKMHDASPKADFSDSLPQ
;
A
#
# COMPACT_ATOMS: atom_id res chain seq x y z
N MET A 1 29.23 30.15 2.65
CA MET A 1 29.60 29.77 1.27
C MET A 1 28.39 29.92 0.35
N ALA A 2 28.60 30.04 -0.97
CA ALA A 2 27.49 30.19 -1.92
C ALA A 2 27.39 28.95 -2.82
N LYS A 3 26.17 28.47 -3.07
CA LYS A 3 25.89 27.38 -4.01
C LYS A 3 25.16 27.91 -5.24
N PHE A 4 25.44 27.34 -6.39
CA PHE A 4 24.70 27.59 -7.62
C PHE A 4 23.64 26.52 -7.79
N VAL A 5 22.41 26.93 -8.05
CA VAL A 5 21.31 26.03 -8.35
C VAL A 5 21.01 26.15 -9.84
N LEU A 6 21.01 25.01 -10.52
CA LEU A 6 20.69 24.89 -11.94
C LEU A 6 19.42 24.05 -12.06
N ALA A 7 18.32 24.68 -12.45
CA ALA A 7 17.09 23.96 -12.75
C ALA A 7 16.77 24.01 -14.23
N GLY A 8 16.33 22.89 -14.79
CA GLY A 8 16.01 22.86 -16.21
C GLY A 8 15.13 21.69 -16.60
N LYS A 9 14.51 21.87 -17.76
CA LYS A 9 13.68 20.88 -18.42
C LYS A 9 14.58 19.72 -18.89
N ALA A 10 14.19 18.48 -18.59
CA ALA A 10 15.02 17.30 -18.84
C ALA A 10 15.44 17.12 -20.32
N ASP A 11 14.55 17.45 -21.25
CA ASP A 11 14.77 17.37 -22.70
C ASP A 11 15.43 18.64 -23.29
N CYS A 12 15.92 19.56 -22.45
CA CYS A 12 16.49 20.82 -22.89
C CYS A 12 18.00 20.72 -23.16
N PRO A 13 18.45 20.97 -24.41
CA PRO A 13 19.86 20.99 -24.75
C PRO A 13 20.66 22.01 -23.93
N TYR A 14 20.08 23.19 -23.67
CA TYR A 14 20.76 24.26 -22.92
C TYR A 14 20.94 23.92 -21.44
N TYR A 15 20.02 23.13 -20.86
CA TYR A 15 20.18 22.63 -19.49
C TYR A 15 21.31 21.62 -19.41
N ALA A 16 21.37 20.66 -20.33
CA ALA A 16 22.48 19.69 -20.42
C ALA A 16 23.85 20.39 -20.54
N LYS A 17 23.93 21.47 -21.34
CA LYS A 17 25.16 22.27 -21.46
C LYS A 17 25.50 23.02 -20.16
N ALA A 18 24.49 23.51 -19.45
CA ALA A 18 24.68 24.16 -18.16
C ALA A 18 25.18 23.19 -17.09
N GLU A 19 24.62 21.97 -17.03
CA GLU A 19 25.05 20.91 -16.11
C GLU A 19 26.51 20.52 -16.34
N LEU A 20 26.91 20.30 -17.59
CA LEU A 20 28.29 19.95 -17.90
C LEU A 20 29.27 21.07 -17.52
N LEU A 21 28.92 22.33 -17.84
CA LEU A 21 29.74 23.48 -17.45
C LEU A 21 29.87 23.58 -15.92
N ALA A 22 28.77 23.37 -15.20
CA ALA A 22 28.74 23.37 -13.74
C ALA A 22 29.61 22.25 -13.15
N ASP A 23 29.61 21.04 -13.74
CA ASP A 23 30.48 19.94 -13.32
C ASP A 23 31.97 20.24 -13.55
N VAL A 24 32.30 20.86 -14.68
CA VAL A 24 33.67 21.30 -14.97
C VAL A 24 34.13 22.35 -13.96
N LEU A 25 33.25 23.30 -13.62
CA LEU A 25 33.54 24.32 -12.60
C LEU A 25 33.74 23.70 -11.22
N GLN A 26 32.85 22.82 -10.78
CA GLN A 26 32.95 22.16 -9.47
C GLN A 26 34.21 21.30 -9.33
N ARG A 27 34.65 20.63 -10.40
CA ARG A 27 35.89 19.83 -10.38
C ARG A 27 37.15 20.69 -10.28
N ASN A 28 37.14 21.89 -10.86
CA ASN A 28 38.32 22.75 -10.97
C ASN A 28 38.39 23.84 -9.89
N LEU A 29 37.29 24.10 -9.17
CA LEU A 29 37.18 25.17 -8.18
C LEU A 29 36.75 24.60 -6.82
N PRO A 30 37.61 24.64 -5.78
CA PRO A 30 37.36 23.94 -4.51
C PRO A 30 36.17 24.48 -3.71
N ASP A 31 35.82 25.76 -3.87
CA ASP A 31 34.70 26.40 -3.15
C ASP A 31 33.41 26.50 -3.98
N PHE A 32 33.38 25.89 -5.17
CA PHE A 32 32.24 25.96 -6.09
C PHE A 32 31.26 24.81 -5.85
N HIS A 33 30.10 25.13 -5.27
CA HIS A 33 29.07 24.15 -4.95
C HIS A 33 27.89 24.25 -5.92
N ILE A 34 27.41 23.11 -6.40
CA ILE A 34 26.28 23.06 -7.35
C ILE A 34 25.13 22.21 -6.81
N HIS A 35 23.92 22.56 -7.18
CA HIS A 35 22.70 21.78 -6.97
C HIS A 35 21.92 21.74 -8.28
N LYS A 36 21.56 20.54 -8.74
CA LYS A 36 20.91 20.31 -10.04
C LYS A 36 19.47 19.87 -9.83
N ILE A 37 18.54 20.51 -10.52
CA ILE A 37 17.11 20.21 -10.46
C ILE A 37 16.62 19.91 -11.87
N CYS A 38 16.49 18.62 -12.17
CA CYS A 38 15.97 18.15 -13.46
C CYS A 38 14.45 17.98 -13.39
N VAL A 39 13.72 18.76 -14.18
CA VAL A 39 12.26 18.84 -14.16
C VAL A 39 11.68 18.24 -15.45
N HIS A 40 10.61 17.46 -15.32
CA HIS A 40 10.01 16.79 -16.48
C HIS A 40 9.32 17.77 -17.45
N PRO A 41 9.41 17.56 -18.78
CA PRO A 41 8.82 18.44 -19.80
C PRO A 41 7.37 18.85 -19.58
N LYS A 42 6.51 17.91 -19.18
CA LYS A 42 5.06 18.13 -18.98
C LYS A 42 4.72 19.08 -17.82
N VAL A 43 5.59 19.17 -16.81
CA VAL A 43 5.34 19.98 -15.61
C VAL A 43 6.21 21.23 -15.55
N TRP A 44 7.16 21.38 -16.49
CA TRP A 44 8.14 22.47 -16.50
C TRP A 44 7.50 23.86 -16.48
N GLU A 45 6.50 24.11 -17.33
CA GLU A 45 5.89 25.44 -17.45
C GLU A 45 5.28 25.89 -16.11
N LYS A 46 4.44 25.03 -15.52
CA LYS A 46 3.83 25.30 -14.21
C LYS A 46 4.88 25.42 -13.10
N TRP A 47 5.85 24.51 -13.05
CA TRP A 47 6.92 24.53 -12.05
C TRP A 47 7.75 25.82 -12.14
N LEU A 48 8.05 26.28 -13.35
CA LEU A 48 8.79 27.51 -13.59
C LEU A 48 8.00 28.75 -13.16
N GLU A 49 6.71 28.80 -13.47
CA GLU A 49 5.80 29.87 -13.03
C GLU A 49 5.73 29.96 -11.50
N ASP A 50 5.52 28.83 -10.82
CA ASP A 50 5.45 28.75 -9.35
C ASP A 50 6.79 29.18 -8.71
N THR A 51 7.91 28.74 -9.28
CA THR A 51 9.26 29.09 -8.82
C THR A 51 9.56 30.59 -9.03
N CYS A 52 9.15 31.15 -10.16
CA CYS A 52 9.33 32.57 -10.45
C CYS A 52 8.43 33.43 -9.54
N ALA A 53 7.18 33.03 -9.32
CA ALA A 53 6.23 33.74 -8.47
C ALA A 53 6.69 33.76 -6.99
N SER A 54 7.18 32.64 -6.48
CA SER A 54 7.66 32.52 -5.09
C SER A 54 8.92 33.35 -4.82
N ASN A 55 9.77 33.56 -5.84
CA ASN A 55 11.02 34.30 -5.71
C ASN A 55 10.99 35.73 -6.27
N ASP A 56 9.86 36.16 -6.84
CA ASP A 56 9.72 37.45 -7.55
C ASP A 56 10.71 37.61 -8.71
N TRP A 57 10.84 36.56 -9.52
CA TRP A 57 11.74 36.49 -10.67
C TRP A 57 10.99 36.56 -12.00
N LYS A 58 11.70 36.99 -13.05
CA LYS A 58 11.18 37.02 -14.43
C LYS A 58 12.05 36.15 -15.32
N HIS A 59 11.56 34.96 -15.64
CA HIS A 59 12.25 34.01 -16.52
C HIS A 59 11.22 33.11 -17.23
N SER A 60 11.49 32.70 -18.47
CA SER A 60 10.51 31.97 -19.28
C SER A 60 11.09 30.78 -20.06
N SER A 61 12.39 30.52 -19.96
CA SER A 61 13.07 29.49 -20.76
C SER A 61 13.87 28.52 -19.90
N SER A 62 14.08 27.28 -20.36
CA SER A 62 15.04 26.37 -19.71
C SER A 62 16.47 26.64 -20.21
N PRO A 63 17.50 26.57 -19.34
CA PRO A 63 17.43 26.41 -17.88
C PRO A 63 17.21 27.73 -17.15
N ILE A 64 16.90 27.68 -15.86
CA ILE A 64 16.95 28.79 -14.91
C ILE A 64 18.03 28.53 -13.86
N ILE A 65 18.91 29.51 -13.67
CA ILE A 65 20.10 29.38 -12.83
C ILE A 65 20.14 30.54 -11.83
N TRP A 66 20.40 30.24 -10.56
CA TRP A 66 20.50 31.23 -9.50
C TRP A 66 21.55 30.84 -8.47
N ARG A 67 21.93 31.80 -7.63
CA ARG A 67 22.92 31.63 -6.56
C ARG A 67 22.26 31.78 -5.20
N GLU A 68 22.50 30.82 -4.31
CA GLU A 68 22.02 30.83 -2.92
C GLU A 68 23.18 31.00 -1.94
N LEU A 69 22.96 31.79 -0.88
CA LEU A 69 23.92 31.97 0.21
C LEU A 69 23.56 31.04 1.37
N ILE A 70 24.43 30.07 1.66
CA ILE A 70 24.17 28.97 2.60
C ILE A 70 24.03 29.46 4.06
N ASP A 71 24.76 30.51 4.44
CA ASP A 71 24.90 30.88 5.88
C ASP A 71 23.98 32.02 6.34
N ARG A 72 23.19 32.63 5.44
CA ARG A 72 22.44 33.86 5.77
C ARG A 72 20.96 33.85 5.42
N GLY A 73 20.39 32.72 5.00
CA GLY A 73 18.95 32.60 4.71
C GLY A 73 18.44 33.67 3.74
N GLY A 74 19.27 34.07 2.78
CA GLY A 74 18.96 35.13 1.81
C GLY A 74 18.17 34.59 0.63
N LYS A 75 17.27 35.42 0.08
CA LYS A 75 16.60 35.16 -1.21
C LYS A 75 17.66 34.85 -2.28
N GLY A 76 17.42 33.84 -3.10
CA GLY A 76 18.31 33.49 -4.20
C GLY A 76 18.54 34.68 -5.13
N MET A 77 19.74 34.81 -5.67
CA MET A 77 20.06 35.81 -6.68
C MET A 77 19.96 35.14 -8.06
N LEU A 78 18.94 35.51 -8.83
CA LEU A 78 18.77 35.02 -10.20
C LEU A 78 19.96 35.43 -11.05
N LEU A 79 20.58 34.46 -11.73
CA LEU A 79 21.55 34.72 -12.79
C LEU A 79 20.85 34.81 -14.15
N GLY A 80 19.89 33.93 -14.41
CA GLY A 80 19.15 33.88 -15.67
C GLY A 80 19.25 32.51 -16.33
N GLY A 81 19.44 32.49 -17.65
CA GLY A 81 19.54 31.28 -18.46
C GLY A 81 20.98 30.76 -18.61
N PHE A 82 21.15 29.83 -19.54
CA PHE A 82 22.47 29.27 -19.84
C PHE A 82 23.47 30.35 -20.32
N SER A 83 23.03 31.29 -21.16
CA SER A 83 23.90 32.37 -21.68
C SER A 83 24.46 33.24 -20.56
N ASP A 84 23.62 33.61 -19.59
CA ASP A 84 24.01 34.44 -18.45
C ASP A 84 24.98 33.68 -17.52
N PHE A 85 24.75 32.38 -17.33
CA PHE A 85 25.65 31.53 -16.56
C PHE A 85 27.01 31.34 -17.26
N LEU A 86 27.02 31.20 -18.59
CA LEU A 86 28.26 31.12 -19.36
C LEU A 86 29.04 32.44 -19.30
N GLU A 87 28.37 33.59 -19.41
CA GLU A 87 29.00 34.90 -19.27
C GLU A 87 29.57 35.09 -17.86
N HIS A 88 28.83 34.67 -16.82
CA HIS A 88 29.33 34.64 -15.45
C HIS A 88 30.58 33.76 -15.32
N ALA A 89 30.56 32.55 -15.90
CA ALA A 89 31.67 31.63 -15.85
C ALA A 89 32.92 32.15 -16.59
N GLN A 90 32.73 32.79 -17.74
CA GLN A 90 33.81 33.43 -18.49
C GLN A 90 34.38 34.64 -17.75
N GLY A 91 33.53 35.52 -17.23
CA GLY A 91 33.93 36.76 -16.56
C GLY A 91 34.62 36.54 -15.22
N TYR A 92 34.17 35.57 -14.42
CA TYR A 92 34.72 35.31 -13.08
C TYR A 92 35.77 34.20 -13.04
N TYR A 93 35.66 33.18 -13.89
CA TYR A 93 36.53 31.99 -13.83
C TYR A 93 37.37 31.78 -15.10
N GLY A 94 37.18 32.56 -16.17
CA GLY A 94 38.00 32.50 -17.38
C GLY A 94 37.80 31.23 -18.23
N ILE A 95 36.67 30.53 -18.07
CA ILE A 95 36.40 29.25 -18.75
C ILE A 95 35.48 29.44 -19.96
N THR A 96 35.88 28.91 -21.11
CA THR A 96 35.04 28.81 -22.32
C THR A 96 34.44 27.40 -22.45
N SER A 97 33.18 27.32 -22.91
CA SER A 97 32.49 26.03 -23.14
C SER A 97 32.68 25.59 -24.59
N ASP A 98 33.62 24.67 -24.83
CA ASP A 98 33.86 24.05 -26.15
C ASP A 98 33.01 22.79 -26.37
N MET A 99 31.70 22.90 -26.15
CA MET A 99 30.77 21.77 -26.33
C MET A 99 30.18 21.77 -27.73
N ASN A 100 30.34 20.67 -28.47
CA ASN A 100 29.75 20.45 -29.80
C ASN A 100 28.23 20.19 -29.69
N THR A 101 27.44 20.74 -30.63
CA THR A 101 25.97 20.64 -30.71
C THR A 101 25.48 19.19 -30.73
N ASP A 102 26.19 18.28 -31.39
CA ASP A 102 25.81 16.86 -31.46
C ASP A 102 25.89 16.16 -30.09
N LEU A 103 26.86 16.53 -29.25
CA LEU A 103 27.01 15.98 -27.90
C LEU A 103 25.91 16.52 -26.97
N MET A 104 25.52 17.79 -27.16
CA MET A 104 24.46 18.46 -26.41
C MET A 104 23.10 17.79 -26.63
N LEU A 105 22.77 17.44 -27.87
CA LEU A 105 21.53 16.76 -28.22
C LEU A 105 21.47 15.35 -27.63
N LYS A 106 22.59 14.60 -27.67
CA LYS A 106 22.67 13.25 -27.07
C LYS A 106 22.45 13.26 -25.57
N ILE A 107 23.08 14.18 -24.84
CA ILE A 107 22.92 14.24 -23.38
C ILE A 107 21.48 14.65 -23.02
N ALA A 108 20.87 15.56 -23.77
CA ALA A 108 19.46 15.94 -23.54
C ALA A 108 18.51 14.76 -23.82
N GLU A 109 18.79 13.96 -24.85
CA GLU A 109 18.05 12.74 -25.15
C GLU A 109 18.22 11.68 -24.04
N GLU A 110 19.44 11.42 -23.60
CA GLU A 110 19.75 10.49 -22.50
C GLU A 110 19.10 10.92 -21.17
N ASN A 111 19.15 12.22 -20.85
CA ASN A 111 18.50 12.78 -19.67
C ASN A 111 16.97 12.66 -19.75
N GLY A 112 16.39 12.92 -20.93
CA GLY A 112 14.97 12.74 -21.20
C GLY A 112 14.52 11.29 -20.99
N GLN A 113 15.22 10.34 -21.60
CA GLN A 113 14.96 8.90 -21.46
C GLN A 113 15.10 8.44 -20.02
N THR A 114 16.15 8.87 -19.31
CA THR A 114 16.35 8.53 -17.89
C THR A 114 15.21 9.06 -17.04
N LYS A 115 14.72 10.28 -17.32
CA LYS A 115 13.61 10.86 -16.55
C LYS A 115 12.27 10.21 -16.87
N GLU A 116 12.05 9.78 -18.10
CA GLU A 116 10.89 8.95 -18.47
C GLU A 116 10.92 7.60 -17.76
N LEU A 117 12.07 6.91 -17.75
CA LEU A 117 12.24 5.66 -17.00
C LEU A 117 11.99 5.84 -15.50
N CYS A 118 12.51 6.90 -14.87
CA CYS A 118 12.23 7.18 -13.46
C CYS A 118 10.75 7.51 -13.21
N MET A 119 10.07 8.22 -14.12
CA MET A 119 8.62 8.45 -14.00
C MET A 119 7.81 7.18 -14.23
N GLU A 120 8.23 6.30 -15.16
CA GLU A 120 7.63 4.98 -15.33
C GLU A 120 7.84 4.12 -14.08
N GLU A 121 8.99 4.20 -13.43
CA GLU A 121 9.23 3.57 -12.12
C GLU A 121 8.33 4.13 -11.01
N GLU A 122 8.10 5.46 -10.97
CA GLU A 122 7.20 6.10 -10.00
C GLU A 122 5.71 5.81 -10.28
N ILE A 123 5.27 5.75 -11.54
CA ILE A 123 3.85 5.69 -11.94
C ILE A 123 3.32 4.26 -12.08
N HIS A 124 4.15 3.26 -12.40
CA HIS A 124 3.64 1.93 -12.81
C HIS A 124 3.74 0.80 -11.79
N ARG A 125 4.21 1.01 -10.56
CA ARG A 125 4.77 -0.11 -9.77
C ARG A 125 4.46 -0.10 -8.26
N HIS A 126 3.31 0.41 -7.85
CA HIS A 126 2.92 0.37 -6.43
C HIS A 126 1.80 -0.62 -6.19
N ILE A 127 2.13 -1.90 -6.00
CA ILE A 127 1.17 -2.82 -5.38
C ILE A 127 1.14 -2.49 -3.89
N CYS A 128 0.10 -1.76 -3.51
CA CYS A 128 -0.22 -1.45 -2.13
C CYS A 128 -0.84 -2.70 -1.49
N MET A 129 -0.13 -3.30 -0.54
CA MET A 129 -0.64 -4.40 0.29
C MET A 129 -0.96 -3.88 1.69
N THR A 130 -2.23 -3.94 2.07
CA THR A 130 -2.67 -3.54 3.40
C THR A 130 -2.81 -4.76 4.29
N PHE A 131 -2.13 -4.73 5.43
CA PHE A 131 -2.25 -5.71 6.49
C PHE A 131 -3.01 -5.12 7.66
N ASN A 132 -4.10 -5.78 8.07
CA ASN A 132 -4.83 -5.41 9.28
C ASN A 132 -4.53 -6.43 10.39
N LEU A 133 -3.96 -5.94 11.50
CA LEU A 133 -3.19 -6.74 12.44
C LEU A 133 -3.72 -6.67 13.88
N ARG A 134 -5.00 -6.99 14.13
CA ARG A 134 -5.52 -6.94 15.51
C ARG A 134 -5.44 -8.28 16.26
N LYS A 135 -5.01 -8.21 17.52
CA LYS A 135 -5.21 -9.22 18.57
C LYS A 135 -5.84 -8.58 19.83
N PRO A 136 -6.76 -9.24 20.56
CA PRO A 136 -7.27 -8.69 21.81
C PRO A 136 -6.42 -9.14 23.00
N SER A 137 -6.09 -8.18 23.86
CA SER A 137 -5.47 -8.30 25.17
C SER A 137 -3.94 -8.41 25.20
N PHE A 138 -3.33 -7.32 25.67
CA PHE A 138 -1.90 -7.11 25.94
C PHE A 138 -0.98 -7.18 24.72
N SER A 139 -0.93 -6.06 23.98
CA SER A 139 0.18 -5.63 23.12
C SER A 139 0.99 -6.75 22.45
N ALA A 140 0.54 -7.19 21.27
CA ALA A 140 1.39 -7.75 20.24
C ALA A 140 0.58 -7.83 18.95
N LEU A 141 1.10 -7.22 17.88
CA LEU A 141 0.72 -7.49 16.50
C LEU A 141 0.53 -8.98 16.27
N ASN A 142 -0.35 -9.37 15.34
CA ASN A 142 -0.56 -10.79 15.05
C ASN A 142 0.80 -11.46 14.77
N PRO A 143 1.24 -12.46 15.56
CA PRO A 143 2.57 -13.07 15.42
C PRO A 143 2.78 -13.71 14.04
N VAL A 144 1.69 -14.01 13.33
CA VAL A 144 1.73 -14.48 11.95
C VAL A 144 2.44 -13.47 11.04
N CYS A 145 2.33 -12.17 11.29
CA CYS A 145 2.92 -11.12 10.44
C CYS A 145 4.44 -11.24 10.32
N TYR A 146 5.12 -11.47 11.45
CA TYR A 146 6.57 -11.64 11.50
C TYR A 146 7.04 -12.81 10.64
N SER A 147 6.20 -13.84 10.49
CA SER A 147 6.49 -15.01 9.64
C SER A 147 6.02 -14.84 8.19
N LEU A 148 4.92 -14.11 7.98
CA LEU A 148 4.23 -14.00 6.70
C LEU A 148 4.89 -12.95 5.80
N ILE A 149 5.28 -11.79 6.36
CA ILE A 149 5.89 -10.70 5.60
C ILE A 149 7.11 -11.20 4.80
N PRO A 150 8.12 -11.87 5.40
CA PRO A 150 9.24 -12.41 4.64
C PRO A 150 8.82 -13.41 3.54
N GLN A 151 7.78 -14.21 3.81
CA GLN A 151 7.32 -15.24 2.87
C GLN A 151 6.59 -14.66 1.66
N LEU A 152 5.87 -13.55 1.81
CA LEU A 152 5.20 -12.89 0.69
C LEU A 152 6.20 -12.36 -0.35
N PHE A 153 7.39 -11.97 0.08
CA PHE A 153 8.44 -11.47 -0.83
C PHE A 153 9.38 -12.57 -1.31
N THR A 154 8.99 -13.85 -1.18
CA THR A 154 9.76 -14.98 -1.70
C THR A 154 9.90 -14.87 -3.24
N PRO A 155 11.12 -15.02 -3.79
CA PRO A 155 11.33 -14.97 -5.23
C PRO A 155 10.42 -15.95 -5.99
N GLY A 156 9.72 -15.45 -7.01
CA GLY A 156 8.85 -16.25 -7.87
C GLY A 156 7.36 -16.25 -7.50
N LEU A 157 6.96 -15.69 -6.34
CA LEU A 157 5.55 -15.55 -5.99
C LEU A 157 4.82 -14.54 -6.90
N TYR A 158 5.52 -13.46 -7.27
CA TYR A 158 5.00 -12.38 -8.09
C TYR A 158 5.84 -12.18 -9.37
N PRO A 159 5.70 -13.05 -10.37
CA PRO A 159 6.53 -12.98 -11.58
C PRO A 159 6.25 -11.71 -12.38
N GLY A 160 7.31 -10.94 -12.68
CA GLY A 160 7.22 -9.71 -13.48
C GLY A 160 6.74 -8.49 -12.71
N LEU A 161 6.45 -8.63 -11.41
CA LEU A 161 6.16 -7.50 -10.54
C LEU A 161 7.44 -6.96 -9.90
N PRO A 162 7.59 -5.64 -9.77
CA PRO A 162 8.90 -5.05 -9.54
C PRO A 162 9.09 -4.49 -8.13
N THR A 163 8.09 -3.84 -7.56
CA THR A 163 8.12 -3.20 -6.24
C THR A 163 6.76 -3.24 -5.56
N PHE A 164 6.76 -3.23 -4.23
CA PHE A 164 5.58 -3.26 -3.37
C PHE A 164 5.68 -2.19 -2.29
N SER A 165 4.52 -1.62 -1.94
CA SER A 165 4.37 -0.76 -0.76
C SER A 165 3.54 -1.50 0.27
N LEU A 166 4.06 -1.62 1.48
CA LEU A 166 3.42 -2.34 2.57
C LEU A 166 2.78 -1.34 3.53
N HIS A 167 1.47 -1.46 3.74
CA HIS A 167 0.70 -0.65 4.67
C HIS A 167 0.32 -1.52 5.88
N LEU A 168 0.86 -1.19 7.05
CA LEU A 168 0.57 -1.86 8.30
C LEU A 168 -0.48 -1.05 9.07
N MET A 169 -1.61 -1.66 9.38
CA MET A 169 -2.69 -1.05 10.17
C MET A 169 -2.92 -1.84 11.46
N ASP A 170 -3.00 -1.12 12.58
CA ASP A 170 -3.58 -1.60 13.83
C ASP A 170 -4.34 -0.43 14.49
N ALA A 171 -5.67 -0.52 14.51
CA ALA A 171 -6.56 0.56 14.94
C ALA A 171 -6.61 0.74 16.46
N ASP A 172 -6.23 -0.28 17.23
CA ASP A 172 -6.38 -0.32 18.69
C ASP A 172 -5.09 -0.76 19.40
N GLY A 173 -4.03 -0.99 18.64
CA GLY A 173 -2.71 -1.38 19.13
C GLY A 173 -1.84 -0.20 19.56
N SER A 174 -0.68 -0.56 20.10
CA SER A 174 0.36 0.41 20.41
C SER A 174 1.09 0.82 19.13
N GLU A 175 1.06 2.11 18.80
CA GLU A 175 1.83 2.69 17.69
C GLU A 175 3.32 2.34 17.80
N GLU A 176 3.86 2.24 19.02
CA GLU A 176 5.25 1.84 19.27
C GLU A 176 5.55 0.42 18.73
N MET A 177 4.62 -0.52 18.89
CA MET A 177 4.79 -1.89 18.40
C MET A 177 4.72 -1.95 16.88
N LEU A 178 3.79 -1.20 16.27
CA LEU A 178 3.69 -1.06 14.81
C LEU A 178 4.96 -0.47 14.21
N GLN A 179 5.52 0.56 14.85
CA GLN A 179 6.80 1.14 14.44
C GLN A 179 7.94 0.13 14.60
N GLY A 180 7.93 -0.69 15.66
CA GLY A 180 8.87 -1.81 15.82
C GLY A 180 8.80 -2.80 14.65
N LEU A 181 7.60 -3.24 14.27
CA LEU A 181 7.43 -4.14 13.12
C LEU A 181 7.85 -3.49 11.80
N LYS A 182 7.59 -2.19 11.64
CA LYS A 182 8.09 -1.42 10.49
C LYS A 182 9.62 -1.50 10.42
N MET A 183 10.32 -1.17 11.52
CA MET A 183 11.78 -1.22 11.58
C MET A 183 12.31 -2.63 11.26
N GLU A 184 11.73 -3.66 11.87
CA GLU A 184 12.12 -5.05 11.60
C GLU A 184 11.90 -5.44 10.14
N THR A 185 10.82 -4.95 9.51
CA THR A 185 10.52 -5.23 8.11
C THR A 185 11.48 -4.51 7.16
N GLU A 186 11.83 -3.26 7.47
CA GLU A 186 12.84 -2.50 6.72
C GLU A 186 14.23 -3.16 6.82
N ASP A 187 14.57 -3.70 7.99
CA ASP A 187 15.83 -4.42 8.26
C ASP A 187 15.95 -5.74 7.47
N LEU A 188 14.84 -6.32 6.99
CA LEU A 188 14.87 -7.48 6.09
C LEU A 188 15.51 -7.16 4.73
N ALA A 189 15.65 -5.87 4.38
CA ALA A 189 16.29 -5.39 3.15
C ALA A 189 15.77 -6.10 1.87
N LEU A 190 14.46 -6.29 1.79
CA LEU A 190 13.82 -6.99 0.69
C LEU A 190 13.85 -6.15 -0.58
N HIS A 191 14.58 -6.60 -1.59
CA HIS A 191 14.72 -5.91 -2.90
C HIS A 191 13.42 -5.47 -3.59
N GLN A 192 12.31 -6.18 -3.36
CA GLN A 192 10.99 -5.89 -3.94
C GLN A 192 10.16 -4.94 -3.05
N LEU A 193 10.59 -4.65 -1.83
CA LEU A 193 9.87 -3.78 -0.91
C LEU A 193 10.40 -2.35 -1.08
N HIS A 194 9.54 -1.45 -1.55
CA HIS A 194 9.89 -0.04 -1.76
C HIS A 194 9.77 0.76 -0.47
N GLU A 195 8.64 0.60 0.23
CA GLU A 195 8.31 1.37 1.42
C GLU A 195 7.44 0.55 2.38
N VAL A 196 7.61 0.79 3.68
CA VAL A 196 6.72 0.34 4.75
C VAL A 196 6.12 1.55 5.45
N THR A 197 4.79 1.65 5.40
CA THR A 197 4.02 2.70 6.06
C THR A 197 3.15 2.12 7.16
N VAL A 198 2.98 2.89 8.23
CA VAL A 198 2.14 2.53 9.37
C VAL A 198 0.97 3.52 9.40
N HIS A 199 -0.24 3.00 9.56
CA HIS A 199 -1.46 3.80 9.57
C HIS A 199 -2.27 3.52 10.84
N SER A 200 -2.49 4.58 11.62
CA SER A 200 -3.46 4.57 12.72
C SER A 200 -4.86 4.97 12.25
N ASP A 201 -4.95 5.70 11.12
CA ASP A 201 -6.21 6.05 10.48
C ASP A 201 -6.62 4.97 9.47
N HIS A 202 -7.90 4.64 9.50
CA HIS A 202 -8.46 3.57 8.69
C HIS A 202 -8.53 3.93 7.21
N ALA A 203 -8.86 5.19 6.87
CA ALA A 203 -9.08 5.59 5.48
C ALA A 203 -7.79 5.55 4.65
N GLN A 204 -6.68 6.04 5.22
CA GLN A 204 -5.39 6.11 4.54
C GLN A 204 -4.80 4.72 4.25
N ALA A 205 -5.02 3.74 5.12
CA ALA A 205 -4.44 2.42 4.92
C ALA A 205 -5.08 1.63 3.76
N PHE A 206 -6.32 1.95 3.38
CA PHE A 206 -7.02 1.30 2.26
C PHE A 206 -6.87 2.05 0.92
N GLN A 207 -6.18 3.20 0.91
CA GLN A 207 -6.07 4.05 -0.26
C GLN A 207 -5.29 3.36 -1.40
N GLU A 208 -5.95 3.22 -2.55
CA GLU A 208 -5.41 2.57 -3.75
C GLU A 208 -4.84 1.15 -3.50
N ALA A 209 -5.37 0.45 -2.49
CA ALA A 209 -4.95 -0.91 -2.15
C ALA A 209 -5.20 -1.88 -3.30
N HIS A 210 -4.20 -2.71 -3.60
CA HIS A 210 -4.25 -3.77 -4.61
C HIS A 210 -4.50 -5.13 -3.97
N PHE A 211 -3.91 -5.35 -2.78
CA PHE A 211 -4.19 -6.51 -1.94
C PHE A 211 -4.50 -6.06 -0.52
N ILE A 212 -5.44 -6.73 0.12
CA ILE A 212 -5.78 -6.50 1.52
C ILE A 212 -5.78 -7.85 2.22
N ILE A 213 -5.07 -7.96 3.35
CA ILE A 213 -5.01 -9.15 4.17
C ILE A 213 -5.50 -8.79 5.57
N PHE A 214 -6.66 -9.34 5.94
CA PHE A 214 -7.18 -9.25 7.30
C PHE A 214 -6.66 -10.43 8.12
N LEU A 215 -5.95 -10.14 9.20
CA LEU A 215 -5.47 -11.12 10.19
C LEU A 215 -6.12 -10.92 11.56
N ASP A 216 -7.24 -10.18 11.60
CA ASP A 216 -7.96 -9.84 12.81
C ASP A 216 -8.59 -11.08 13.44
N ASP A 217 -8.37 -11.27 14.74
CA ASP A 217 -9.09 -12.25 15.54
C ASP A 217 -9.70 -11.67 16.80
N LEU A 218 -10.85 -12.22 17.17
CA LEU A 218 -11.52 -11.90 18.43
C LEU A 218 -11.38 -13.09 19.38
N GLN A 219 -11.02 -12.81 20.63
CA GLN A 219 -11.07 -13.80 21.70
C GLN A 219 -12.31 -13.57 22.57
N PRO A 220 -12.89 -14.64 23.16
CA PRO A 220 -13.96 -14.51 24.12
C PRO A 220 -13.48 -13.70 25.33
N MET A 221 -14.31 -12.81 25.84
CA MET A 221 -14.04 -12.14 27.11
C MET A 221 -14.21 -13.17 28.23
N CYS A 222 -13.13 -13.56 28.90
CA CYS A 222 -13.23 -14.41 30.09
C CYS A 222 -14.06 -13.69 31.17
N GLY A 223 -15.35 -14.05 31.32
CA GLY A 223 -16.14 -13.48 32.41
C GLY A 223 -17.65 -13.73 32.45
N SER A 224 -18.29 -14.27 31.41
CA SER A 224 -19.73 -14.58 31.46
C SER A 224 -19.97 -16.10 31.51
N ASN A 225 -20.99 -16.53 32.26
CA ASN A 225 -21.28 -17.95 32.49
C ASN A 225 -22.16 -18.58 31.39
N ASP A 226 -22.53 -17.82 30.36
CA ASP A 226 -23.47 -18.23 29.31
C ASP A 226 -22.80 -18.17 27.92
N GLU A 227 -22.39 -19.33 27.40
CA GLU A 227 -21.68 -19.49 26.11
C GLU A 227 -22.40 -18.86 24.90
N LYS A 228 -23.72 -18.71 24.99
CA LYS A 228 -24.56 -18.17 23.90
C LYS A 228 -24.53 -16.64 23.84
N ASP A 229 -24.54 -15.99 25.00
CA ASP A 229 -24.49 -14.52 25.08
C ASP A 229 -23.09 -14.01 24.68
N ASP A 230 -22.04 -14.77 25.02
CA ASP A 230 -20.68 -14.51 24.55
C ASP A 230 -20.57 -14.61 23.01
N LYS A 231 -21.19 -15.63 22.39
CA LYS A 231 -21.16 -15.79 20.92
C LYS A 231 -21.87 -14.63 20.21
N ASP A 232 -23.06 -14.24 20.67
CA ASP A 232 -23.83 -13.14 20.07
C ASP A 232 -23.09 -11.80 20.23
N HIS A 233 -22.42 -11.57 21.38
CA HIS A 233 -21.60 -10.38 21.58
C HIS A 233 -20.38 -10.33 20.65
N MET A 234 -19.69 -11.47 20.45
CA MET A 234 -18.58 -11.56 19.49
C MET A 234 -19.06 -11.27 18.06
N ILE A 235 -20.20 -11.85 17.66
CA ILE A 235 -20.80 -11.59 16.35
C ILE A 235 -21.11 -10.09 16.18
N SER A 236 -21.61 -9.43 17.23
CA SER A 236 -21.85 -7.98 17.21
C SER A 236 -20.58 -7.18 16.90
N GLN A 237 -19.48 -7.48 17.58
CA GLN A 237 -18.21 -6.79 17.37
C GLN A 237 -17.63 -7.05 15.98
N VAL A 238 -17.75 -8.28 15.47
CA VAL A 238 -17.37 -8.61 14.08
C VAL A 238 -18.21 -7.82 13.09
N ALA A 239 -19.53 -7.80 13.29
CA ALA A 239 -20.48 -7.17 12.40
C ALA A 239 -20.20 -5.68 12.23
N GLU A 240 -20.08 -4.94 13.33
CA GLU A 240 -19.81 -3.50 13.31
C GLU A 240 -18.47 -3.17 12.63
N ARG A 241 -17.42 -3.94 12.94
CA ARG A 241 -16.08 -3.69 12.42
C ARG A 241 -15.96 -3.99 10.93
N PHE A 242 -16.39 -5.17 10.50
CA PHE A 242 -16.30 -5.58 9.10
C PHE A 242 -17.32 -4.86 8.21
N HIS A 243 -18.39 -4.32 8.79
CA HIS A 243 -19.24 -3.34 8.11
C HIS A 243 -18.47 -2.06 7.78
N CYS A 244 -17.75 -1.48 8.76
CA CYS A 244 -16.91 -0.29 8.55
C CYS A 244 -15.78 -0.56 7.53
N TYR A 245 -15.08 -1.69 7.64
CA TYR A 245 -14.03 -2.06 6.68
C TYR A 245 -14.56 -2.24 5.26
N GLY A 246 -15.74 -2.84 5.09
CA GLY A 246 -16.37 -2.94 3.76
C GLY A 246 -16.62 -1.56 3.15
N GLN A 247 -17.14 -0.61 3.94
CA GLN A 247 -17.36 0.78 3.48
C GLN A 247 -16.06 1.49 3.11
N LEU A 248 -14.98 1.25 3.86
CA LEU A 248 -13.66 1.83 3.58
C LEU A 248 -13.03 1.25 2.32
N ILE A 249 -13.20 -0.05 2.06
CA ILE A 249 -12.78 -0.68 0.81
C ILE A 249 -13.55 -0.08 -0.36
N GLU A 250 -14.88 0.03 -0.25
CA GLU A 250 -15.75 0.62 -1.27
C GLU A 250 -15.35 2.06 -1.61
N ALA A 251 -14.95 2.85 -0.60
CA ALA A 251 -14.60 4.25 -0.77
C ALA A 251 -13.17 4.49 -1.28
N ASN A 252 -12.18 3.70 -0.83
CA ASN A 252 -10.76 4.05 -0.96
C ASN A 252 -9.92 3.03 -1.76
N ALA A 253 -10.36 1.78 -1.85
CA ALA A 253 -9.60 0.73 -2.54
C ALA A 253 -9.89 0.70 -4.05
N ARG A 254 -9.03 0.00 -4.80
CA ARG A 254 -9.25 -0.20 -6.23
C ARG A 254 -10.38 -1.19 -6.48
N LYS A 255 -11.06 -1.07 -7.63
CA LYS A 255 -12.14 -2.01 -8.02
C LYS A 255 -11.64 -3.43 -8.27
N ASP A 256 -10.37 -3.58 -8.63
CA ASP A 256 -9.69 -4.86 -8.85
C ASP A 256 -8.94 -5.37 -7.60
N VAL A 257 -9.16 -4.76 -6.43
CA VAL A 257 -8.53 -5.16 -5.17
C VAL A 257 -8.83 -6.63 -4.85
N ARG A 258 -7.79 -7.35 -4.39
CA ARG A 258 -7.91 -8.74 -3.92
C ARG A 258 -7.84 -8.79 -2.41
N VAL A 259 -8.87 -9.36 -1.79
CA VAL A 259 -9.04 -9.34 -0.33
C VAL A 259 -8.95 -10.75 0.20
N ILE A 260 -8.02 -10.96 1.14
CA ILE A 260 -7.84 -12.22 1.86
C ILE A 260 -8.26 -12.00 3.31
N VAL A 261 -9.22 -12.77 3.77
CA VAL A 261 -9.64 -12.80 5.19
C VAL A 261 -9.11 -14.09 5.79
N ALA A 262 -8.22 -13.96 6.78
CA ALA A 262 -7.69 -15.10 7.54
C ALA A 262 -7.91 -14.87 9.04
N GLY A 263 -7.74 -15.92 9.83
CA GLY A 263 -7.89 -15.90 11.27
C GLY A 263 -8.52 -17.19 11.80
N ASP A 264 -8.64 -17.25 13.11
CA ASP A 264 -9.16 -18.37 13.88
C ASP A 264 -10.69 -18.31 14.05
N SER A 265 -11.28 -17.11 13.94
CA SER A 265 -12.67 -16.85 14.32
C SER A 265 -13.51 -16.22 13.19
N PHE A 266 -14.73 -16.70 12.97
CA PHE A 266 -15.76 -16.08 12.12
C PHE A 266 -15.30 -15.65 10.70
N VAL A 267 -14.30 -16.30 10.12
CA VAL A 267 -13.67 -15.90 8.83
C VAL A 267 -14.70 -15.76 7.71
N ASN A 268 -15.66 -16.67 7.65
CA ASN A 268 -16.70 -16.68 6.62
C ASN A 268 -17.70 -15.52 6.82
N LEU A 269 -18.08 -15.24 8.07
CA LEU A 269 -18.95 -14.12 8.41
C LEU A 269 -18.27 -12.79 8.09
N LYS A 270 -17.02 -12.62 8.53
CA LYS A 270 -16.15 -11.47 8.23
C LYS A 270 -16.12 -11.21 6.72
N CYS A 271 -15.84 -12.24 5.92
CA CYS A 271 -15.79 -12.14 4.47
C CYS A 271 -17.15 -11.81 3.84
N SER A 272 -18.25 -12.42 4.31
CA SER A 272 -19.61 -12.11 3.86
C SER A 272 -19.96 -10.63 4.08
N LEU A 273 -19.63 -10.10 5.25
CA LEU A 273 -19.88 -8.70 5.59
C LEU A 273 -19.10 -7.75 4.69
N LEU A 274 -17.86 -8.07 4.32
CA LEU A 274 -17.09 -7.23 3.39
C LEU A 274 -17.75 -7.21 2.00
N ILE A 275 -18.16 -8.36 1.49
CA ILE A 275 -18.82 -8.48 0.19
C ILE A 275 -20.14 -7.70 0.17
N GLU A 276 -20.93 -7.80 1.24
CA GLU A 276 -22.20 -7.08 1.37
C GLU A 276 -22.02 -5.55 1.40
N ASN A 277 -20.90 -5.07 1.95
CA ASN A 277 -20.64 -3.64 2.16
C ASN A 277 -19.68 -3.03 1.13
N ALA A 278 -19.13 -3.82 0.19
CA ALA A 278 -18.29 -3.37 -0.92
C ALA A 278 -18.78 -3.90 -2.29
N PRO A 279 -19.98 -3.47 -2.74
CA PRO A 279 -20.63 -4.01 -3.94
C PRO A 279 -19.91 -3.66 -5.25
N SER A 280 -19.03 -2.65 -5.27
CA SER A 280 -18.28 -2.29 -6.48
C SER A 280 -17.12 -3.25 -6.80
N VAL A 281 -16.69 -4.06 -5.83
CA VAL A 281 -15.61 -5.04 -5.99
C VAL A 281 -16.21 -6.39 -6.36
N ASP A 282 -15.61 -7.09 -7.32
CA ASP A 282 -16.08 -8.42 -7.72
C ASP A 282 -16.00 -9.39 -6.51
N PRO A 283 -17.10 -10.07 -6.13
CA PRO A 283 -17.08 -11.08 -5.07
C PRO A 283 -16.00 -12.16 -5.23
N HIS A 284 -15.56 -12.48 -6.45
CA HIS A 284 -14.49 -13.45 -6.69
C HIS A 284 -13.12 -13.00 -6.17
N ASN A 285 -12.95 -11.70 -5.94
CA ASN A 285 -11.72 -11.14 -5.39
C ASN A 285 -11.61 -11.30 -3.86
N PHE A 286 -12.69 -11.69 -3.18
CA PHE A 286 -12.70 -11.97 -1.75
C PHE A 286 -12.46 -13.46 -1.50
N VAL A 287 -11.46 -13.76 -0.67
CA VAL A 287 -11.08 -15.12 -0.30
C VAL A 287 -11.05 -15.25 1.22
N ALA A 288 -11.88 -16.13 1.75
CA ALA A 288 -11.83 -16.57 3.14
C ALA A 288 -10.87 -17.77 3.27
N MET A 289 -9.80 -17.62 4.04
CA MET A 289 -8.84 -18.68 4.31
C MET A 289 -9.19 -19.41 5.62
N THR A 290 -9.60 -20.67 5.52
CA THR A 290 -9.80 -21.56 6.67
C THR A 290 -8.70 -22.62 6.79
N THR A 291 -7.55 -22.39 6.16
CA THR A 291 -6.46 -23.38 6.01
C THR A 291 -5.95 -23.93 7.34
N GLN A 292 -6.06 -23.19 8.44
CA GLN A 292 -5.63 -23.68 9.76
C GLN A 292 -6.45 -24.89 10.22
N LEU A 293 -7.78 -24.80 10.14
CA LEU A 293 -8.69 -25.93 10.38
C LEU A 293 -8.40 -27.10 9.41
N GLU A 294 -8.11 -26.79 8.14
CA GLU A 294 -7.74 -27.81 7.16
C GLU A 294 -6.44 -28.54 7.54
N TYR A 295 -5.40 -27.82 7.98
CA TYR A 295 -4.12 -28.40 8.40
C TYR A 295 -4.24 -29.16 9.72
N GLU A 296 -5.05 -28.69 10.67
CA GLU A 296 -5.34 -29.41 11.92
C GLU A 296 -6.04 -30.74 11.62
N VAL A 297 -7.08 -30.70 10.78
CA VAL A 297 -7.81 -31.90 10.34
C VAL A 297 -6.89 -32.84 9.56
N LYS A 298 -6.08 -32.32 8.62
CA LYS A 298 -5.08 -33.11 7.88
C LYS A 298 -4.05 -33.74 8.81
N THR A 299 -3.60 -33.03 9.84
CA THR A 299 -2.63 -33.52 10.81
C THR A 299 -3.24 -34.61 11.69
N GLN A 300 -4.45 -34.41 12.20
CA GLN A 300 -5.17 -35.42 12.98
C GLN A 300 -5.48 -36.68 12.14
N LEU A 301 -5.87 -36.51 10.87
CA LEU A 301 -6.06 -37.61 9.93
C LEU A 301 -4.73 -38.31 9.60
N ALA A 302 -3.67 -37.57 9.30
CA ALA A 302 -2.34 -38.13 8.99
C ALA A 302 -1.73 -38.85 10.19
N GLN A 303 -1.95 -38.38 11.42
CA GLN A 303 -1.53 -39.05 12.64
C GLN A 303 -2.33 -40.34 12.90
N LYS A 304 -3.65 -40.31 12.69
CA LYS A 304 -4.50 -41.50 12.84
C LYS A 304 -4.28 -42.54 11.74
N LEU A 305 -3.93 -42.11 10.53
CA LEU A 305 -3.79 -42.96 9.35
C LEU A 305 -2.33 -43.30 9.00
N SER A 306 -1.35 -42.60 9.56
CA SER A 306 0.09 -42.72 9.21
C SER A 306 0.40 -42.50 7.71
N VAL A 307 -0.32 -41.59 7.03
CA VAL A 307 -0.14 -41.31 5.59
C VAL A 307 -0.30 -39.81 5.26
N LYS A 308 0.34 -39.34 4.16
CA LYS A 308 0.24 -37.96 3.63
C LYS A 308 -1.03 -37.76 2.79
N THR A 309 -1.71 -36.62 2.95
CA THR A 309 -3.11 -36.40 2.52
C THR A 309 -3.27 -35.48 1.30
N ALA A 310 -4.18 -35.84 0.39
CA ALA A 310 -4.78 -35.01 -0.67
C ALA A 310 -6.33 -35.16 -0.61
N GLY A 311 -7.08 -34.08 -0.88
CA GLY A 311 -8.51 -33.95 -0.55
C GLY A 311 -9.39 -33.36 -1.66
N GLN A 312 -10.70 -33.27 -1.37
CA GLN A 312 -11.78 -32.90 -2.29
C GLN A 312 -13.14 -32.72 -1.50
N PHE A 313 -14.21 -32.08 -2.06
CA PHE A 313 -15.71 -32.23 -1.84
C PHE A 313 -16.55 -30.92 -1.85
N GLY A 314 -17.72 -30.90 -2.53
CA GLY A 314 -18.50 -29.70 -2.94
C GLY A 314 -19.91 -29.47 -2.32
N ILE A 315 -20.43 -28.21 -2.41
CA ILE A 315 -21.59 -27.61 -1.68
C ILE A 315 -22.34 -26.55 -2.56
N PRO A 316 -23.63 -26.21 -2.29
CA PRO A 316 -24.46 -25.22 -3.00
C PRO A 316 -24.12 -23.72 -2.83
N ALA A 317 -24.65 -22.88 -3.74
CA ALA A 317 -24.28 -21.48 -3.95
C ALA A 317 -24.95 -20.45 -3.01
N GLY A 318 -24.23 -19.37 -2.69
CA GLY A 318 -24.73 -18.18 -1.96
C GLY A 318 -24.23 -18.00 -0.52
N LEU A 319 -23.29 -18.84 -0.07
CA LEU A 319 -22.62 -18.75 1.24
C LEU A 319 -21.10 -18.68 1.03
N VAL A 320 -20.39 -17.84 1.78
CA VAL A 320 -18.92 -17.92 1.84
C VAL A 320 -18.56 -19.19 2.60
N PHE A 321 -18.03 -20.18 1.90
CA PHE A 321 -17.69 -21.50 2.43
C PHE A 321 -16.34 -21.93 1.88
N SER A 322 -15.50 -22.55 2.70
CA SER A 322 -14.18 -23.02 2.27
C SER A 322 -14.32 -24.20 1.31
N MET A 323 -13.81 -24.04 0.09
CA MET A 323 -13.97 -25.00 -1.02
C MET A 323 -12.61 -25.50 -1.51
N PRO A 324 -12.53 -26.74 -2.02
CA PRO A 324 -11.35 -27.17 -2.76
C PRO A 324 -11.28 -26.41 -4.09
N VAL A 325 -10.30 -25.53 -4.19
CA VAL A 325 -10.08 -24.70 -5.39
C VAL A 325 -8.77 -25.08 -6.07
N SER A 326 -8.74 -24.99 -7.40
CA SER A 326 -7.50 -24.99 -8.17
C SER A 326 -7.11 -23.56 -8.48
N PHE A 327 -5.85 -23.22 -8.28
CA PHE A 327 -5.30 -21.90 -8.58
C PHE A 327 -4.43 -21.97 -9.84
N SER A 328 -4.73 -21.15 -10.84
CA SER A 328 -3.91 -21.03 -12.05
C SER A 328 -3.94 -19.60 -12.57
N GLY A 329 -2.77 -19.00 -12.77
CA GLY A 329 -2.65 -17.68 -13.39
C GLY A 329 -3.31 -16.54 -12.59
N GLY A 330 -3.37 -16.64 -11.26
CA GLY A 330 -3.99 -15.60 -10.43
C GLY A 330 -5.51 -15.71 -10.30
N CYS A 331 -6.15 -16.70 -10.94
CA CYS A 331 -7.57 -16.99 -10.80
C CYS A 331 -7.76 -18.33 -10.10
N TRP A 332 -8.82 -18.44 -9.31
CA TRP A 332 -9.22 -19.69 -8.65
C TRP A 332 -10.50 -20.22 -9.29
N SER A 333 -10.63 -21.55 -9.35
CA SER A 333 -11.85 -22.22 -9.78
C SER A 333 -12.19 -23.35 -8.82
N VAL A 334 -13.47 -23.49 -8.50
CA VAL A 334 -13.96 -24.59 -7.64
C VAL A 334 -13.83 -25.91 -8.39
N ARG A 335 -13.27 -26.92 -7.72
CA ARG A 335 -13.23 -28.29 -8.24
C ARG A 335 -14.59 -28.96 -8.08
N THR A 336 -15.20 -29.34 -9.20
CA THR A 336 -16.53 -29.97 -9.25
C THR A 336 -16.48 -31.50 -9.30
N ASP A 337 -15.30 -32.09 -9.39
CA ASP A 337 -15.08 -33.51 -9.67
C ASP A 337 -15.19 -34.40 -8.43
N VAL A 338 -16.18 -34.14 -7.55
CA VAL A 338 -16.15 -34.69 -6.20
C VAL A 338 -17.39 -35.42 -5.68
N THR A 339 -17.17 -36.63 -5.16
CA THR A 339 -18.16 -37.59 -4.62
C THR A 339 -18.63 -37.28 -3.19
N VAL A 340 -19.65 -36.45 -3.04
CA VAL A 340 -20.25 -36.16 -1.73
C VAL A 340 -21.07 -37.36 -1.21
N THR A 341 -20.67 -37.93 -0.07
CA THR A 341 -21.44 -38.99 0.63
C THR A 341 -22.58 -38.40 1.45
N ASP A 342 -23.60 -39.20 1.79
CA ASP A 342 -24.76 -38.73 2.58
C ASP A 342 -24.37 -38.23 3.98
N GLU A 343 -23.40 -38.89 4.62
CA GLU A 343 -22.84 -38.46 5.92
C GLU A 343 -22.13 -37.10 5.81
N LEU A 344 -21.36 -36.90 4.73
CA LEU A 344 -20.69 -35.62 4.47
C LEU A 344 -21.74 -34.54 4.19
N LYS A 345 -22.77 -34.84 3.40
CA LYS A 345 -23.87 -33.92 3.10
C LYS A 345 -24.60 -33.44 4.36
N GLN A 346 -24.83 -34.33 5.34
CA GLN A 346 -25.42 -33.94 6.62
C GLN A 346 -24.55 -32.97 7.42
N LYS A 347 -23.23 -33.25 7.50
CA LYS A 347 -22.28 -32.34 8.18
C LYS A 347 -22.19 -30.98 7.49
N LEU A 348 -22.16 -30.98 6.16
CA LEU A 348 -22.14 -29.76 5.35
C LEU A 348 -23.40 -28.92 5.56
N ASN A 349 -24.58 -29.55 5.63
CA ASN A 349 -25.82 -28.84 5.93
C ASN A 349 -25.80 -28.23 7.33
N ALA A 350 -25.29 -28.94 8.34
CA ALA A 350 -25.17 -28.40 9.70
C ALA A 350 -24.27 -27.17 9.76
N CYS A 351 -23.09 -27.21 9.11
CA CYS A 351 -22.21 -26.03 9.01
C CYS A 351 -22.88 -24.88 8.24
N ALA A 352 -23.61 -25.18 7.16
CA ALA A 352 -24.32 -24.15 6.41
C ALA A 352 -25.42 -23.47 7.24
N ASP A 353 -26.11 -24.23 8.11
CA ASP A 353 -27.13 -23.69 8.99
C ASP A 353 -26.53 -22.84 10.13
N GLU A 354 -25.36 -23.21 10.64
CA GLU A 354 -24.60 -22.38 11.59
C GLU A 354 -24.18 -21.05 10.95
N LEU A 355 -23.61 -21.07 9.75
CA LEU A 355 -23.23 -19.84 9.04
C LEU A 355 -24.42 -18.93 8.73
N LYS A 356 -25.58 -19.52 8.38
CA LYS A 356 -26.82 -18.75 8.21
C LYS A 356 -27.25 -18.09 9.52
N MET A 357 -27.17 -18.82 10.62
CA MET A 357 -27.52 -18.28 11.94
C MET A 357 -26.61 -17.10 12.31
N GLU A 358 -25.30 -17.22 12.11
CA GLU A 358 -24.33 -16.15 12.37
C GLU A 358 -24.60 -14.90 11.52
N ARG A 359 -24.83 -15.09 10.22
CA ARG A 359 -25.21 -13.99 9.31
C ARG A 359 -26.51 -13.33 9.73
N ASP A 360 -27.54 -14.12 10.07
CA ASP A 360 -28.85 -13.60 10.45
C ASP A 360 -28.78 -12.81 11.77
N ILE A 361 -27.92 -13.22 12.72
CA ILE A 361 -27.64 -12.46 13.95
C ILE A 361 -26.96 -11.13 13.60
N ALA A 362 -25.88 -11.16 12.82
CA ALA A 362 -25.18 -9.94 12.38
C ALA A 362 -26.12 -8.96 11.66
N ALA A 363 -26.97 -9.47 10.75
CA ALA A 363 -27.93 -8.65 10.02
C ALA A 363 -28.99 -8.00 10.92
N ARG A 364 -29.42 -8.68 12.00
CA ARG A 364 -30.33 -8.08 12.98
C ARG A 364 -29.65 -6.96 13.77
N ILE A 365 -28.41 -7.16 14.18
CA ILE A 365 -27.61 -6.20 14.93
C ILE A 365 -27.41 -4.91 14.11
N LEU A 366 -26.98 -5.05 12.85
CA LEU A 366 -26.77 -3.89 11.97
C LEU A 366 -28.07 -3.12 11.71
N LYS A 367 -29.21 -3.81 11.51
CA LYS A 367 -30.51 -3.14 11.37
C LYS A 367 -30.96 -2.39 12.61
N MET A 368 -30.63 -2.89 13.81
CA MET A 368 -30.93 -2.19 15.06
C MET A 368 -30.08 -0.93 15.21
N HIS A 369 -28.82 -0.99 14.76
CA HIS A 369 -27.91 0.16 14.74
C HIS A 369 -28.41 1.27 13.81
N ASP A 370 -28.80 0.94 12.58
CA ASP A 370 -29.35 1.89 11.59
C ASP A 370 -30.70 2.50 12.02
N ALA A 371 -31.50 1.77 12.80
CA ALA A 371 -32.79 2.23 13.31
C ALA A 371 -32.69 3.11 14.57
N SER A 372 -31.51 3.18 15.20
CA SER A 372 -31.28 4.07 16.34
C SER A 372 -31.08 5.52 15.87
N PRO A 373 -31.75 6.52 16.47
CA PRO A 373 -31.54 7.91 16.08
C PRO A 373 -30.10 8.31 16.44
N LYS A 374 -29.32 8.76 15.45
CA LYS A 374 -28.01 9.38 15.66
C LYS A 374 -28.17 10.46 16.73
N ALA A 375 -27.63 10.22 17.92
CA ALA A 375 -27.58 11.24 18.95
C ALA A 375 -26.66 12.36 18.44
N ASP A 376 -27.21 13.56 18.26
CA ASP A 376 -26.45 14.77 17.98
C ASP A 376 -25.41 14.99 19.08
N PHE A 377 -24.15 14.67 18.78
CA PHE A 377 -23.00 15.10 19.56
C PHE A 377 -22.72 16.59 19.29
N SER A 378 -23.66 17.47 19.62
CA SER A 378 -23.45 18.92 19.59
C SER A 378 -23.65 19.65 20.92
N ASP A 379 -24.08 18.97 21.99
CA ASP A 379 -24.24 19.59 23.32
C ASP A 379 -23.49 18.82 24.40
N SER A 380 -22.18 19.07 24.53
CA SER A 380 -21.42 18.88 25.78
C SER A 380 -19.96 19.34 25.63
N LEU A 381 -19.76 20.65 25.44
CA LEU A 381 -18.52 21.31 25.84
C LEU A 381 -18.73 21.90 27.24
N PRO A 382 -17.99 21.46 28.28
CA PRO A 382 -18.02 22.16 29.56
C PRO A 382 -17.27 23.50 29.43
N GLN A 383 -17.87 24.54 30.01
CA GLN A 383 -17.31 25.89 30.17
C GLN A 383 -16.03 25.91 31.01
#